data_AF-A0A5E4Z6B7-F1
#
_entry.id   AF-A0A5E4Z6B7-F1
#
_cell.length_a   1.000
_cell.length_b   1.000
_cell.length_c   1.000
_cell.angle_alpha   90.00
_cell.angle_beta   90.00
_cell.angle_gamma   90.00
#
_symmetry.space_group_name_H-M   'P 1'
#
loop_
_entity.id
_entity.type
_entity.pdbx_description
1 polymer ?
#
loop_
_entity_poly.entity_id
_entity_poly.type
_entity_poly.pdbx_seq_one_letter_code
_entity_poly.pdbx_strand_id
1 'polypeptide(L)'
;MLKKISAAGLLLASVYAHAAPSFCQVAGSYRGVYSGNTDSGTLMAVVEAADGTLRGSAMSADGRQFAFGGVIAGDGSFSSGSVATGALFVGRFASATGGQIAGQGDWALGGGQGGRWQIVRESIPATCR
;
A
#
# COMPACT_ATOMS: atom_id res chain seq x y z
N MET A 1 49.68 -36.30 32.82
CA MET A 1 49.61 -35.89 31.40
C MET A 1 48.16 -35.60 31.05
N LEU A 2 47.92 -34.40 30.55
CA LEU A 2 46.63 -33.76 30.33
C LEU A 2 45.99 -34.28 29.02
N LYS A 3 44.70 -34.62 29.01
CA LYS A 3 43.93 -34.73 27.76
C LYS A 3 42.59 -34.01 27.94
N LYS A 4 42.61 -32.73 27.58
CA LYS A 4 41.42 -31.88 27.43
C LYS A 4 40.70 -32.33 26.17
N ILE A 5 39.43 -32.72 26.28
CA ILE A 5 38.55 -32.86 25.12
C ILE A 5 37.56 -31.71 25.20
N SER A 6 37.84 -30.67 24.43
CA SER A 6 36.92 -29.55 24.20
C SER A 6 35.83 -30.01 23.24
N ALA A 7 34.59 -30.10 23.71
CA ALA A 7 33.42 -30.20 22.84
C ALA A 7 32.90 -28.78 22.57
N ALA A 8 33.25 -28.24 21.41
CA ALA A 8 32.63 -27.02 20.89
C ALA A 8 31.23 -27.37 20.39
N GLY A 9 30.21 -27.06 21.20
CA GLY A 9 28.81 -27.15 20.78
C GLY A 9 28.52 -26.09 19.74
N LEU A 10 28.33 -26.51 18.49
CA LEU A 10 27.87 -25.67 17.39
C LEU A 10 26.39 -25.34 17.64
N LEU A 11 26.10 -24.17 18.20
CA LEU A 11 24.75 -23.60 18.23
C LEU A 11 24.39 -23.15 16.81
N LEU A 12 23.68 -24.01 16.08
CA LEU A 12 22.98 -23.64 14.85
C LEU A 12 21.85 -22.70 15.24
N ALA A 13 22.11 -21.39 15.21
CA ALA A 13 21.07 -20.38 15.25
C ALA A 13 20.28 -20.48 13.93
N SER A 14 19.13 -21.14 13.97
CA SER A 14 18.13 -21.08 12.92
C SER A 14 17.67 -19.63 12.80
N VAL A 15 18.36 -18.85 11.96
CA VAL A 15 17.83 -17.58 11.47
C VAL A 15 16.56 -17.94 10.70
N TYR A 16 15.41 -17.69 11.31
CA TYR A 16 14.16 -17.56 10.59
C TYR A 16 14.40 -16.44 9.58
N ALA A 17 14.75 -16.81 8.36
CA ALA A 17 14.56 -15.96 7.21
C ALA A 17 13.04 -15.79 7.10
N HIS A 18 12.50 -14.83 7.85
CA HIS A 18 11.20 -14.26 7.54
C HIS A 18 11.41 -13.69 6.14
N ALA A 19 11.06 -14.47 5.12
CA ALA A 19 10.79 -13.92 3.80
C ALA A 19 9.77 -12.82 4.09
N ALA A 20 10.22 -11.56 4.04
CA ALA A 20 9.34 -10.42 4.20
C ALA A 20 8.15 -10.71 3.27
N PRO A 21 6.90 -10.64 3.77
CA PRO A 21 5.75 -10.93 2.93
C PRO A 21 5.90 -10.07 1.68
N SER A 22 6.20 -10.70 0.56
CA SER A 22 6.46 -9.96 -0.66
C SER A 22 5.13 -9.32 -1.02
N PHE A 23 5.08 -7.99 -1.11
CA PHE A 23 3.84 -7.29 -1.41
C PHE A 23 3.48 -7.40 -2.90
N CYS A 24 4.06 -8.36 -3.63
CA CYS A 24 3.95 -8.49 -5.07
C CYS A 24 2.51 -8.65 -5.58
N GLN A 25 1.64 -9.27 -4.78
CA GLN A 25 0.20 -9.34 -5.09
C GLN A 25 -0.45 -7.96 -5.20
N VAL A 26 0.08 -6.93 -4.52
CA VAL A 26 -0.42 -5.55 -4.48
C VAL A 26 0.60 -4.51 -4.97
N ALA A 27 1.79 -4.91 -5.39
CA ALA A 27 2.83 -3.98 -5.83
C ALA A 27 2.55 -3.45 -7.24
N GLY A 28 2.85 -2.16 -7.45
CA GLY A 28 2.65 -1.54 -8.76
C GLY A 28 2.34 -0.06 -8.74
N SER A 29 2.19 0.49 -9.94
CA SER A 29 1.64 1.82 -10.16
C SER A 29 0.14 1.73 -10.47
N TYR A 30 -0.60 2.71 -9.99
CA TYR A 30 -2.05 2.73 -10.04
C TYR A 30 -2.55 4.10 -10.49
N ARG A 31 -3.66 4.08 -11.23
CA ARG A 31 -4.44 5.26 -11.58
C ARG A 31 -5.90 4.98 -11.32
N GLY A 32 -6.64 6.00 -10.91
CA GLY A 32 -8.07 5.88 -10.75
C GLY A 32 -8.75 7.20 -10.51
N VAL A 33 -9.91 7.10 -9.89
CA VAL A 33 -10.78 8.23 -9.61
C VAL A 33 -11.34 8.13 -8.20
N TYR A 34 -11.70 9.28 -7.65
CA TYR A 34 -12.59 9.36 -6.51
C TYR A 34 -13.78 10.24 -6.87
N SER A 35 -14.93 9.94 -6.28
CA SER A 35 -16.17 10.67 -6.48
C SER A 35 -16.90 10.75 -5.16
N GLY A 36 -17.47 11.90 -4.86
CA GLY A 36 -18.31 12.14 -3.71
C GLY A 36 -19.24 13.32 -3.94
N ASN A 37 -19.94 13.72 -2.87
CA ASN A 37 -21.08 14.61 -2.99
C ASN A 37 -20.69 16.05 -3.39
N THR A 38 -19.49 16.47 -3.01
CA THR A 38 -18.99 17.84 -3.19
C THR A 38 -17.66 17.91 -3.92
N ASP A 39 -17.01 16.76 -4.13
CA ASP A 39 -15.69 16.70 -4.75
C ASP A 39 -15.56 15.40 -5.56
N SER A 40 -14.79 15.49 -6.63
CA SER A 40 -14.40 14.34 -7.45
C SER A 40 -13.07 14.64 -8.11
N GLY A 41 -12.36 13.61 -8.52
CA GLY A 41 -11.04 13.82 -9.10
C GLY A 41 -10.32 12.54 -9.46
N THR A 42 -9.02 12.68 -9.70
CA THR A 42 -8.14 11.58 -10.09
C THR A 42 -7.24 11.15 -8.93
N LEU A 43 -6.86 9.88 -8.96
CA LEU A 43 -5.93 9.27 -8.01
C LEU A 43 -4.74 8.70 -8.77
N MET A 44 -3.55 8.87 -8.19
CA MET A 44 -2.34 8.14 -8.58
C MET A 44 -1.73 7.54 -7.32
N ALA A 45 -1.25 6.29 -7.41
CA ALA A 45 -0.62 5.62 -6.28
C ALA A 45 0.47 4.64 -6.73
N VAL A 46 1.43 4.40 -5.84
CA VAL A 46 2.48 3.39 -5.98
C VAL A 46 2.52 2.57 -4.69
N VAL A 47 2.57 1.25 -4.83
CA VAL A 47 2.81 0.31 -3.72
C VAL A 47 4.14 -0.38 -3.95
N GLU A 48 5.06 -0.23 -3.01
CA GLU A 48 6.39 -0.85 -3.03
C GLU A 48 6.32 -2.34 -2.69
N ALA A 49 6.99 -3.16 -3.49
CA ALA A 49 6.99 -4.62 -3.30
C ALA A 49 7.74 -5.07 -2.04
N ALA A 50 8.73 -4.28 -1.62
CA ALA A 50 9.66 -4.65 -0.55
C ALA A 50 9.00 -4.62 0.84
N ASP A 51 8.14 -3.63 1.08
CA ASP A 51 7.61 -3.33 2.41
C ASP A 51 6.13 -2.91 2.41
N GLY A 52 5.48 -2.86 1.25
CA GLY A 52 4.08 -2.49 1.13
C GLY A 52 3.84 -1.00 1.32
N THR A 53 4.88 -0.17 1.29
CA THR A 53 4.76 1.28 1.37
C THR A 53 3.89 1.80 0.24
N LEU A 54 2.80 2.47 0.62
CA LEU A 54 1.88 3.18 -0.28
C LEU A 54 2.26 4.65 -0.32
N ARG A 55 2.46 5.16 -1.54
CA ARG A 55 2.60 6.60 -1.83
C ARG A 55 1.53 6.98 -2.84
N GLY A 56 0.69 7.96 -2.51
CA GLY A 56 -0.42 8.36 -3.37
C GLY A 56 -0.70 9.85 -3.34
N SER A 57 -1.35 10.29 -4.40
CA SER A 57 -1.84 11.67 -4.55
C SER A 57 -3.21 11.67 -5.20
N ALA A 58 -4.10 12.52 -4.70
CA ALA A 58 -5.39 12.84 -5.27
C ALA A 58 -5.35 14.27 -5.84
N MET A 59 -5.97 14.48 -7.00
CA MET A 59 -6.18 15.80 -7.59
C MET A 59 -7.66 16.01 -7.84
N SER A 60 -8.27 16.97 -7.13
CA SER A 60 -9.65 17.39 -7.34
C SER A 60 -9.86 17.99 -8.73
N ALA A 61 -11.09 17.93 -9.22
CA ALA A 61 -11.55 18.62 -10.41
C ALA A 61 -11.30 20.14 -10.35
N ASP A 62 -11.25 20.72 -9.15
CA ASP A 62 -10.92 22.15 -8.95
C ASP A 62 -9.40 22.44 -8.85
N GLY A 63 -8.56 21.42 -8.96
CA GLY A 63 -7.10 21.54 -8.95
C GLY A 63 -6.44 21.40 -7.57
N ARG A 64 -7.20 21.22 -6.48
CA ARG A 64 -6.60 20.93 -5.16
C ARG A 64 -5.92 19.57 -5.15
N GLN A 65 -4.72 19.50 -4.57
CA GLN A 65 -3.94 18.27 -4.45
C GLN A 65 -3.87 17.79 -3.00
N PHE A 66 -4.04 16.48 -2.80
CA PHE A 66 -3.96 15.81 -1.50
C PHE A 66 -2.98 14.66 -1.56
N ALA A 67 -2.04 14.59 -0.63
CA ALA A 67 -1.21 13.40 -0.47
C ALA A 67 -1.92 12.39 0.44
N PHE A 68 -1.77 11.11 0.11
CA PHE A 68 -2.13 10.01 1.00
C PHE A 68 -1.05 8.93 0.89
N GLY A 69 -0.87 8.15 1.95
CA GLY A 69 0.16 7.12 1.99
C GLY A 69 0.26 6.42 3.34
N GLY A 70 0.97 5.30 3.38
CA GLY A 70 1.08 4.48 4.57
C GLY A 70 1.69 3.14 4.24
N VAL A 71 1.28 2.10 4.96
CA VAL A 71 1.69 0.73 4.68
C VAL A 71 0.43 -0.08 4.40
N ILE A 72 0.43 -0.81 3.28
CA ILE A 72 -0.63 -1.76 2.97
C ILE A 72 -0.48 -2.95 3.91
N ALA A 73 -1.57 -3.36 4.57
CA ALA A 73 -1.58 -4.57 5.38
C ALA A 73 -1.47 -5.83 4.49
N GLY A 74 -1.10 -6.97 5.07
CA GLY A 74 -0.94 -8.22 4.32
C GLY A 74 -2.20 -8.69 3.58
N ASP A 75 -3.39 -8.25 4.03
CA ASP A 75 -4.66 -8.53 3.37
C ASP A 75 -5.02 -7.52 2.27
N GLY A 76 -4.18 -6.50 2.05
CA GLY A 76 -4.39 -5.43 1.08
C GLY A 76 -5.12 -4.21 1.64
N SER A 77 -5.57 -4.23 2.90
CA SER A 77 -6.25 -3.09 3.51
C SER A 77 -5.28 -1.93 3.80
N PHE A 78 -5.79 -0.70 3.74
CA PHE A 78 -5.07 0.47 4.23
C PHE A 78 -6.03 1.53 4.78
N SER A 79 -5.50 2.35 5.67
CA SER A 79 -6.11 3.58 6.13
C SER A 79 -5.02 4.64 6.18
N SER A 80 -5.25 5.77 5.50
CA SER A 80 -4.29 6.86 5.44
C SER A 80 -5.02 8.18 5.37
N GLY A 81 -4.44 9.23 5.95
CA GLY A 81 -4.98 10.56 5.84
C GLY A 81 -3.92 11.64 5.89
N SER A 82 -4.37 12.87 5.69
CA SER A 82 -3.58 14.08 5.84
C SER A 82 -4.19 14.90 6.96
N VAL A 83 -3.42 15.10 8.04
CA VAL A 83 -3.85 15.94 9.17
C VAL A 83 -4.05 17.39 8.74
N ALA A 84 -3.24 17.86 7.78
CA ALA A 84 -3.28 19.22 7.27
C ALA A 84 -4.58 19.52 6.50
N THR A 85 -5.15 18.53 5.81
CA THR A 85 -6.36 18.70 5.00
C THR A 85 -7.59 18.01 5.59
N GLY A 86 -7.43 17.28 6.69
CA GLY A 86 -8.47 16.43 7.27
C GLY A 86 -8.92 15.30 6.33
N ALA A 87 -8.13 14.99 5.29
CA ALA A 87 -8.47 13.95 4.34
C ALA A 87 -8.21 12.58 4.96
N LEU A 88 -9.12 11.64 4.76
CA LEU A 88 -8.97 10.23 5.14
C LEU A 88 -9.38 9.38 3.94
N PHE A 89 -8.52 8.43 3.58
CA PHE A 89 -8.74 7.40 2.59
C PHE A 89 -8.66 6.05 3.29
N VAL A 90 -9.70 5.25 3.15
CA VAL A 90 -9.78 3.89 3.68
C VAL A 90 -10.16 2.97 2.53
N GLY A 91 -9.54 1.80 2.45
CA GLY A 91 -10.02 0.77 1.56
C GLY A 91 -9.03 -0.35 1.38
N ARG A 92 -9.06 -0.98 0.22
CA ARG A 92 -8.34 -2.23 -0.02
C ARG A 92 -7.79 -2.28 -1.43
N PHE A 93 -6.53 -2.68 -1.54
CA PHE A 93 -5.89 -3.11 -2.78
C PHE A 93 -6.10 -4.62 -2.95
N ALA A 94 -6.30 -5.05 -4.19
CA ALA A 94 -6.47 -6.44 -4.57
C ALA A 94 -5.47 -6.83 -5.65
N SER A 95 -5.20 -8.13 -5.76
CA SER A 95 -4.49 -8.67 -6.91
C SER A 95 -5.41 -8.60 -8.12
N ALA A 96 -5.06 -7.75 -9.08
CA ALA A 96 -5.81 -7.59 -10.32
C ALA A 96 -4.82 -7.37 -11.47
N THR A 97 -5.12 -7.97 -12.62
CA THR A 97 -4.33 -7.87 -13.85
C THR A 97 -5.19 -7.38 -15.00
N GLY A 98 -4.59 -6.70 -15.98
CA GLY A 98 -5.27 -6.38 -17.24
C GLY A 98 -6.38 -5.32 -17.12
N GLY A 99 -6.11 -4.19 -16.45
CA GLY A 99 -7.04 -3.06 -16.42
C GLY A 99 -8.24 -3.19 -15.47
N GLN A 100 -8.30 -4.27 -14.69
CA GLN A 100 -9.32 -4.49 -13.66
C GLN A 100 -9.12 -3.56 -12.45
N ILE A 101 -10.23 -3.29 -11.73
CA ILE A 101 -10.18 -2.55 -10.46
C ILE A 101 -9.27 -3.32 -9.50
N ALA A 102 -8.15 -2.69 -9.16
CA ALA A 102 -7.09 -3.22 -8.33
C ALA A 102 -7.08 -2.59 -6.93
N GLY A 103 -7.99 -1.66 -6.67
CA GLY A 103 -8.30 -1.18 -5.33
C GLY A 103 -9.56 -0.34 -5.29
N GLN A 104 -10.23 -0.33 -4.14
CA GLN A 104 -11.42 0.48 -3.92
C GLN A 104 -11.62 0.79 -2.44
N GLY A 105 -12.40 1.82 -2.16
CA GLY A 105 -12.77 2.17 -0.80
C GLY A 105 -13.54 3.47 -0.69
N ASP A 106 -13.43 4.06 0.49
CA ASP A 106 -14.10 5.30 0.88
C ASP A 106 -13.06 6.39 1.14
N TRP A 107 -13.46 7.63 0.87
CA TRP A 107 -12.71 8.81 1.25
C TRP A 107 -13.60 9.77 2.01
N ALA A 108 -13.00 10.57 2.88
CA ALA A 108 -13.66 11.65 3.61
C ALA A 108 -12.74 12.86 3.76
N LEU A 109 -13.33 14.04 3.90
CA LEU A 109 -12.69 15.26 4.39
C LEU A 109 -13.35 15.65 5.72
N GLY A 110 -12.64 16.43 6.53
CA GLY A 110 -13.21 17.06 7.72
C GLY A 110 -14.49 17.84 7.36
N GLY A 111 -15.53 17.73 8.20
CA GLY A 111 -16.83 18.38 7.96
C GLY A 111 -17.86 17.53 7.22
N GLY A 112 -17.65 16.21 7.11
CA GLY A 112 -18.68 15.26 6.63
C GLY A 112 -18.75 15.08 5.11
N GLN A 113 -17.80 15.64 4.37
CA GLN A 113 -17.67 15.38 2.94
C GLN A 113 -16.98 14.03 2.72
N GLY A 114 -17.37 13.33 1.66
CA GLY A 114 -16.78 12.03 1.35
C GLY A 114 -17.43 11.34 0.17
N GLY A 115 -16.94 10.15 -0.13
CA GLY A 115 -17.47 9.32 -1.19
C GLY A 115 -16.62 8.08 -1.43
N ARG A 116 -16.62 7.59 -2.67
CA ARG A 116 -15.98 6.34 -3.09
C ARG A 116 -14.76 6.63 -3.94
N TRP A 117 -13.79 5.72 -3.88
CA TRP A 117 -12.66 5.72 -4.81
C TRP A 117 -12.44 4.33 -5.41
N GLN A 118 -11.89 4.31 -6.62
CA GLN A 118 -11.52 3.10 -7.35
C GLN A 118 -10.24 3.37 -8.14
N ILE A 119 -9.34 2.40 -8.16
CA ILE A 119 -8.08 2.45 -8.91
C ILE A 119 -7.85 1.16 -9.67
N VAL A 120 -7.11 1.28 -10.77
CA VAL A 120 -6.66 0.20 -11.63
C VAL A 120 -5.15 0.14 -11.57
N ARG A 121 -4.58 -1.07 -11.57
CA ARG A 121 -3.13 -1.25 -11.65
C ARG A 121 -2.68 -1.06 -13.09
N GLU A 122 -1.81 -0.08 -13.33
CA GLU A 122 -1.24 0.21 -14.64
C GLU A 122 0.02 -0.62 -14.90
N SER A 123 0.83 -0.89 -13.87
CA SER A 123 2.06 -1.67 -14.03
C SER A 123 2.39 -2.50 -12.78
N ILE A 124 3.04 -3.65 -13.01
CA ILE A 124 3.64 -4.50 -11.96
C ILE A 124 5.16 -4.27 -11.99
N PRO A 125 5.83 -4.06 -10.84
CA PRO A 125 7.28 -3.87 -10.79
C PRO A 125 8.01 -5.10 -11.31
N ALA A 126 9.18 -4.92 -11.94
CA ALA A 126 9.95 -6.03 -12.50
C ALA A 126 10.36 -7.08 -11.46
N THR A 127 10.51 -6.68 -10.19
CA THR A 127 10.79 -7.58 -9.06
C THR A 127 9.65 -8.53 -8.70
N CYS A 128 8.47 -8.34 -9.30
CA CYS A 128 7.25 -9.12 -9.05
C CYS A 128 6.67 -9.78 -10.30
N ARG A 129 7.46 -9.87 -11.38
CA ARG A 129 7.09 -10.54 -12.64
C ARG A 129 7.71 -11.91 -12.77
#